data_AF-A0A1V5KFX9-F1
#
_entry.id   AF-A0A1V5KFX9-F1
#
_cell.length_a   1.000
_cell.length_b   1.000
_cell.length_c   1.000
_cell.angle_alpha   90.00
_cell.angle_beta   90.00
_cell.angle_gamma   90.00
#
_symmetry.space_group_name_H-M   'P 1'
#
loop_
_entity.id
_entity.type
_entity.pdbx_description
1 polymer ?
#
loop_
_entity_poly.entity_id
_entity_poly.type
_entity_poly.pdbx_seq_one_letter_code
_entity_poly.pdbx_strand_id
1 'polypeptide(L)'
;MGAPGVAAQTVEKETGFRIKYGPVYARDIPRYLANGMRKTGEMRTVHFTLMERLAVVPVEMIHALRLLIPAILVALLIGFTKPESPITYPLIVIPGSLLIGTILFAAILPYLPSRAFSSRGAILGVLWSALVAWITHTPMSSAWPSALIATSICAYLAMNFTGCSTFTSQKGTEIEVRLSLPWILSGIFAGVLLPVILTILL
;
A
#
# COMPACT_ATOMS: atom_id res chain seq x y z
N MET A 1 16.28 3.95 13.96
CA MET A 1 15.96 2.52 14.08
C MET A 1 16.88 1.89 15.13
N GLY A 2 16.33 1.55 16.30
CA GLY A 2 16.99 0.68 17.27
C GLY A 2 16.01 -0.47 17.46
N ALA A 3 16.45 -1.71 17.20
CA ALA A 3 15.62 -2.91 17.15
C ALA A 3 14.52 -2.89 18.24
N PRO A 4 13.29 -2.45 17.90
CA PRO A 4 12.29 -2.10 18.92
C PRO A 4 11.75 -3.35 19.63
N GLY A 5 12.02 -4.54 19.09
CA GLY A 5 11.68 -5.81 19.71
C GLY A 5 12.58 -6.22 20.87
N VAL A 6 13.69 -5.50 21.14
CA VAL A 6 14.61 -5.83 22.24
C VAL A 6 14.70 -4.67 23.22
N ALA A 7 14.22 -4.87 24.44
CA ALA A 7 14.37 -3.89 25.51
C ALA A 7 15.79 -3.98 26.11
N ALA A 8 16.77 -3.32 25.46
CA ALA A 8 18.17 -3.38 25.89
C ALA A 8 18.39 -3.05 27.37
N GLN A 9 17.64 -2.09 27.92
CA GLN A 9 17.69 -1.73 29.33
C GLN A 9 17.18 -2.86 30.25
N THR A 10 16.14 -3.58 29.84
CA THR A 10 15.62 -4.72 30.61
C THR A 10 16.58 -5.89 30.57
N VAL A 11 17.16 -6.20 29.41
CA VAL A 11 18.14 -7.29 29.29
C VAL A 11 19.38 -7.01 30.16
N GLU A 12 19.88 -5.78 30.15
CA GLU A 12 21.03 -5.39 30.98
C GLU A 12 20.72 -5.53 32.48
N LYS A 13 19.50 -5.15 32.92
CA LYS A 13 19.07 -5.29 34.32
C LYS A 13 18.98 -6.75 34.77
N GLU A 14 18.39 -7.62 33.95
CA GLU A 14 18.10 -9.01 34.33
C GLU A 14 19.30 -9.95 34.16
N THR A 15 20.23 -9.62 33.26
CA THR A 15 21.34 -10.54 32.89
C THR A 15 22.74 -9.95 33.07
N GLY A 16 22.86 -8.65 33.31
CA GLY A 16 24.15 -7.94 33.28
C GLY A 16 24.75 -7.80 31.88
N PHE A 17 24.10 -8.32 30.84
CA PHE A 17 24.61 -8.27 29.47
C PHE A 17 24.30 -6.94 28.79
N ARG A 18 25.35 -6.20 28.38
CA ARG A 18 25.19 -4.91 27.70
C ARG A 18 24.97 -5.06 26.20
N ILE A 19 23.78 -4.72 25.75
CA ILE A 19 23.44 -4.73 24.32
C ILE A 19 23.84 -3.40 23.67
N LYS A 20 24.59 -3.48 22.56
CA LYS A 20 24.85 -2.34 21.66
C LYS A 20 24.13 -2.54 20.34
N TYR A 21 23.33 -1.56 19.94
CA TYR A 21 22.71 -1.56 18.62
C TYR A 21 23.76 -1.25 17.54
N GLY A 22 23.97 -2.18 16.61
CA GLY A 22 24.86 -2.04 15.46
C GLY A 22 24.38 -1.03 14.39
N PRO A 23 25.09 -0.95 13.26
CA PRO A 23 24.71 -0.12 12.11
C PRO A 23 23.42 -0.62 11.46
N VAL A 24 22.79 0.25 10.64
CA VAL A 24 21.58 -0.10 9.87
C VAL A 24 21.87 -1.20 8.85
N TYR A 25 22.97 -1.08 8.11
CA TYR A 25 23.34 -2.04 7.07
C TYR A 25 24.40 -3.01 7.56
N ALA A 26 24.21 -4.30 7.29
CA ALA A 26 25.15 -5.35 7.70
C ALA A 26 26.56 -5.16 7.09
N ARG A 27 26.65 -4.59 5.88
CA ARG A 27 27.93 -4.27 5.23
C ARG A 27 28.82 -3.31 6.04
N ASP A 28 28.23 -2.52 6.95
CA ASP A 28 28.96 -1.56 7.78
C ASP A 28 29.52 -2.19 9.07
N ILE A 29 29.19 -3.46 9.37
CA ILE A 29 29.62 -4.15 10.59
C ILE A 29 31.16 -4.16 10.73
N PRO A 30 31.96 -4.49 9.71
CA PRO A 30 33.43 -4.48 9.83
C PRO A 30 33.97 -3.09 10.21
N ARG A 31 33.48 -2.03 9.55
CA ARG A 31 33.87 -0.64 9.83
C ARG A 31 33.41 -0.20 11.22
N TYR A 32 32.24 -0.63 11.65
CA TYR A 32 31.72 -0.37 13.00
C TYR A 32 32.59 -1.02 14.09
N LEU A 33 33.03 -2.26 13.89
CA LEU A 33 33.94 -2.96 14.82
C LEU A 33 35.32 -2.30 14.85
N ALA A 34 35.88 -1.96 13.69
CA ALA A 34 37.15 -1.24 13.58
C ALA A 34 37.11 0.13 14.28
N ASN A 35 35.96 0.81 14.27
CA ASN A 35 35.73 2.07 14.98
C ASN A 35 35.40 1.89 16.49
N GLY A 36 35.73 0.73 17.08
CA GLY A 36 35.49 0.48 18.50
C GLY A 36 34.01 0.41 18.86
N MET A 37 33.17 -0.12 17.95
CA MET A 37 31.71 -0.19 18.12
C MET A 37 31.05 1.19 18.27
N ARG A 38 31.57 2.21 17.58
CA ARG A 38 30.98 3.55 17.51
C ARG A 38 30.38 3.80 16.12
N LYS A 39 29.08 4.10 16.08
CA LYS A 39 28.36 4.42 14.84
C LYS A 39 28.69 5.82 14.35
N THR A 40 29.07 5.94 13.07
CA THR A 40 29.09 7.21 12.35
C THR A 40 27.67 7.69 12.03
N GLY A 41 27.51 8.92 11.53
CA GLY A 41 26.21 9.45 11.11
C GLY A 41 25.57 8.60 10.00
N GLU A 42 26.35 8.21 8.99
CA GLU A 42 25.92 7.37 7.87
C GLU A 42 25.36 6.02 8.35
N MET A 43 26.03 5.35 9.30
CA MET A 43 25.62 4.06 9.85
C MET A 43 24.27 4.08 10.60
N ARG A 44 23.72 5.26 10.87
CA ARG A 44 22.43 5.44 11.56
C ARG A 44 21.27 5.73 10.60
N THR A 45 21.57 6.01 9.33
CA THR A 45 20.60 6.51 8.35
C THR A 45 20.24 5.41 7.36
N VAL A 46 18.94 5.23 7.12
CA VAL A 46 18.42 4.39 6.04
C VAL A 46 18.36 5.25 4.78
N HIS A 47 18.88 4.76 3.66
CA HIS A 47 18.91 5.51 2.40
C HIS A 47 17.55 5.53 1.68
N PHE A 48 16.73 4.50 1.89
CA PHE A 48 15.38 4.33 1.31
C PHE A 48 15.30 4.63 -0.19
N THR A 49 16.31 4.13 -0.93
CA THR A 49 16.46 4.25 -2.37
C THR A 49 15.32 3.54 -3.12
N LEU A 50 15.17 3.83 -4.42
CA LEU A 50 14.16 3.15 -5.25
C LEU A 50 14.29 1.62 -5.20
N MET A 51 15.51 1.10 -5.27
CA MET A 51 15.75 -0.35 -5.23
C MET A 51 15.37 -0.96 -3.87
N GLU A 52 15.63 -0.25 -2.77
CA GLU A 52 15.21 -0.70 -1.43
C GLU A 52 13.69 -0.70 -1.27
N ARG A 53 12.99 0.26 -1.90
CA ARG A 53 11.51 0.26 -1.93
C ARG A 53 10.95 -0.88 -2.77
N LEU A 54 11.54 -1.11 -3.94
CA LEU A 54 11.11 -2.18 -4.84
C LEU A 54 11.42 -3.58 -4.28
N ALA A 55 12.39 -3.71 -3.38
CA ALA A 55 12.66 -4.98 -2.69
C ALA A 55 11.48 -5.49 -1.83
N VAL A 56 10.54 -4.61 -1.46
CA VAL A 56 9.31 -4.97 -0.71
C VAL A 56 8.21 -5.50 -1.65
N VAL A 57 8.24 -5.12 -2.93
CA VAL A 57 7.20 -5.45 -3.92
C VAL A 57 6.93 -6.96 -4.05
N PRO A 58 7.92 -7.89 -4.04
CA PRO A 58 7.64 -9.31 -4.17
C PRO A 58 6.72 -9.86 -3.08
N VAL A 59 6.92 -9.42 -1.82
CA VAL A 59 6.10 -9.87 -0.69
C VAL A 59 4.68 -9.31 -0.81
N GLU A 60 4.55 -8.02 -1.11
CA GLU A 60 3.25 -7.38 -1.34
C GLU A 60 2.51 -7.99 -2.55
N MET A 61 3.24 -8.36 -3.59
CA MET A 61 2.68 -9.01 -4.78
C MET A 61 2.05 -10.36 -4.43
N ILE A 62 2.73 -11.18 -3.61
CA ILE A 62 2.17 -12.47 -3.17
C ILE A 62 0.88 -12.26 -2.40
N HIS A 63 0.80 -11.24 -1.54
CA HIS A 63 -0.42 -10.90 -0.82
C HIS A 63 -1.51 -10.39 -1.76
N ALA A 64 -1.16 -9.52 -2.73
CA ALA A 64 -2.09 -8.97 -3.71
C ALA A 64 -2.63 -10.05 -4.67
N LEU A 65 -1.81 -11.04 -5.06
CA LEU A 65 -2.23 -12.14 -5.93
C LEU A 65 -3.32 -13.01 -5.30
N ARG A 66 -3.38 -13.12 -3.97
CA ARG A 66 -4.49 -13.81 -3.28
C ARG A 66 -5.83 -13.11 -3.50
N LEU A 67 -5.80 -11.80 -3.79
CA LEU A 67 -6.97 -11.00 -4.09
C LEU A 67 -7.33 -11.00 -5.58
N LEU A 68 -6.52 -11.61 -6.45
CA LEU A 68 -6.73 -11.55 -7.90
C LEU A 68 -8.02 -12.25 -8.33
N ILE A 69 -8.27 -13.47 -7.83
CA ILE A 69 -9.49 -14.23 -8.15
C ILE A 69 -10.74 -13.47 -7.68
N PRO A 70 -10.87 -13.05 -6.40
CA PRO A 70 -12.05 -12.29 -5.98
C PRO A 70 -12.16 -10.94 -6.71
N ALA A 71 -11.05 -10.27 -7.04
CA ALA A 71 -11.05 -9.05 -7.84
C ALA A 71 -11.66 -9.27 -9.23
N ILE A 72 -11.30 -10.36 -9.91
CA ILE A 72 -11.86 -10.72 -11.23
C ILE A 72 -13.35 -11.05 -11.11
N LEU A 73 -13.77 -11.80 -10.09
CA LEU A 73 -15.18 -12.14 -9.88
C LEU A 73 -16.03 -10.89 -9.63
N VAL A 74 -15.54 -9.96 -8.80
CA VAL A 74 -16.22 -8.67 -8.56
C VAL A 74 -16.24 -7.83 -9.83
N ALA A 75 -15.16 -7.81 -10.61
CA ALA A 75 -15.12 -7.11 -11.89
C ALA A 75 -16.13 -7.65 -12.89
N LEU A 76 -16.28 -8.98 -12.99
CA LEU A 76 -17.31 -9.62 -13.81
C LEU A 76 -18.70 -9.25 -13.33
N LEU A 77 -18.97 -9.36 -12.02
CA LEU A 77 -20.26 -8.99 -11.43
C LEU A 77 -20.66 -7.57 -11.82
N ILE A 78 -19.75 -6.61 -11.67
CA ILE A 78 -19.98 -5.20 -12.04
C ILE A 78 -20.14 -5.05 -13.55
N GLY A 79 -19.31 -5.71 -14.35
CA GLY A 79 -19.41 -5.67 -15.80
C GLY A 79 -20.78 -6.13 -16.33
N PHE A 80 -21.43 -7.09 -15.67
CA PHE A 80 -22.75 -7.58 -16.06
C PHE A 80 -23.93 -6.73 -15.56
N THR A 81 -23.70 -5.74 -14.69
CA THR A 81 -24.80 -4.89 -14.16
C THR A 81 -25.45 -4.00 -15.19
N LYS A 82 -24.76 -3.61 -16.27
CA LYS A 82 -25.32 -2.78 -17.33
C LYS A 82 -24.93 -3.36 -18.69
N PRO A 83 -25.90 -3.77 -19.54
CA PRO A 83 -25.62 -4.30 -20.88
C PRO A 83 -24.81 -3.35 -21.76
N GLU A 84 -24.97 -2.05 -21.54
CA GLU A 84 -24.33 -0.98 -22.32
C GLU A 84 -22.91 -0.63 -21.81
N SER A 85 -22.51 -1.16 -20.65
CA SER A 85 -21.21 -0.88 -20.08
C SER A 85 -20.15 -1.86 -20.61
N PRO A 86 -19.00 -1.38 -21.10
CA PRO A 86 -17.92 -2.26 -21.51
C PRO A 86 -17.40 -3.08 -20.31
N ILE A 87 -17.61 -4.40 -20.32
CA ILE A 87 -17.06 -5.34 -19.32
C ILE A 87 -15.53 -5.24 -19.24
N THR A 88 -14.89 -4.80 -20.32
CA THR A 88 -13.45 -4.57 -20.40
C THR A 88 -12.93 -3.61 -19.33
N TYR A 89 -13.69 -2.55 -19.00
CA TYR A 89 -13.26 -1.56 -18.03
C TYR A 89 -13.07 -2.12 -16.60
N PRO A 90 -14.08 -2.73 -15.95
CA PRO A 90 -13.91 -3.31 -14.61
C PRO A 90 -12.85 -4.41 -14.59
N LEU A 91 -12.75 -5.22 -15.65
CA LEU A 91 -11.76 -6.31 -15.78
C LEU A 91 -10.31 -5.81 -15.84
N ILE A 92 -10.07 -4.59 -16.31
CA ILE A 92 -8.74 -3.98 -16.31
C ILE A 92 -8.52 -3.19 -15.02
N VAL A 93 -9.49 -2.37 -14.63
CA VAL A 93 -9.33 -1.43 -13.51
C VAL A 93 -9.12 -2.13 -12.18
N ILE A 94 -9.98 -3.09 -11.84
CA ILE A 94 -9.98 -3.70 -10.50
C ILE A 94 -8.75 -4.60 -10.33
N PRO A 95 -8.45 -5.59 -11.21
CA PRO A 95 -7.21 -6.35 -11.10
C PRO A 95 -5.96 -5.49 -11.26
N GLY A 96 -5.98 -4.52 -12.18
CA GLY A 96 -4.86 -3.60 -12.41
C GLY A 96 -4.52 -2.77 -11.18
N SER A 97 -5.51 -2.41 -10.35
CA SER A 97 -5.28 -1.67 -9.10
C SER A 97 -4.40 -2.42 -8.11
N LEU A 98 -4.34 -3.76 -8.17
CA LEU A 98 -3.40 -4.56 -7.37
C LEU A 98 -1.95 -4.29 -7.76
N LEU A 99 -1.65 -4.17 -9.06
CA LEU A 99 -0.32 -3.85 -9.55
C LEU A 99 0.06 -2.40 -9.29
N ILE A 100 -0.90 -1.48 -9.44
CA ILE A 100 -0.71 -0.06 -9.18
C ILE A 100 -0.44 0.19 -7.69
N GLY A 101 -1.26 -0.41 -6.81
CA GLY A 101 -1.14 -0.28 -5.36
C GLY A 101 0.10 -0.93 -4.77
N THR A 102 0.75 -1.85 -5.49
CA THR A 102 1.99 -2.52 -5.05
C THR A 102 3.24 -1.94 -5.72
N ILE A 103 3.36 -2.08 -7.05
CA ILE A 103 4.57 -1.71 -7.80
C ILE A 103 4.67 -0.20 -7.96
N LEU A 104 3.64 0.42 -8.54
CA LEU A 104 3.69 1.82 -8.91
C LEU A 104 3.74 2.72 -7.67
N PHE A 105 2.99 2.33 -6.63
CA PHE A 105 3.04 2.99 -5.34
C PHE A 105 4.44 2.98 -4.74
N ALA A 106 5.11 1.81 -4.66
CA ALA A 106 6.48 1.72 -4.14
C ALA A 106 7.48 2.60 -4.91
N ALA A 107 7.32 2.67 -6.25
CA ALA A 107 8.18 3.45 -7.11
C ALA A 107 8.02 4.97 -6.87
N ILE A 108 6.78 5.44 -6.83
CA ILE A 108 6.42 6.87 -6.84
C ILE A 108 6.19 7.44 -5.41
N LEU A 109 6.23 6.59 -4.37
CA LEU A 109 5.93 6.97 -2.99
C LEU A 109 6.48 8.35 -2.53
N PRO A 110 7.75 8.75 -2.79
CA PRO A 110 8.29 10.02 -2.32
C PRO A 110 7.65 11.25 -2.96
N TYR A 111 7.04 11.11 -4.14
CA TYR A 111 6.53 12.21 -4.95
C TYR A 111 5.04 12.46 -4.73
N LEU A 112 4.34 11.57 -4.03
CA LEU A 112 2.89 11.68 -3.85
C LEU A 112 2.53 12.73 -2.79
N PRO A 113 1.63 13.68 -3.10
CA PRO A 113 1.28 14.77 -2.20
C PRO A 113 0.27 14.27 -1.15
N SER A 114 0.78 13.84 0.01
CA SER A 114 0.00 13.69 1.26
C SER A 114 0.92 13.21 2.40
N ARG A 115 0.45 13.26 3.64
CA ARG A 115 1.12 12.63 4.80
C ARG A 115 0.68 11.17 5.02
N ALA A 116 -0.57 10.83 4.71
CA ALA A 116 -1.11 9.48 4.91
C ALA A 116 -0.91 8.61 3.68
N PHE A 117 -0.44 7.37 3.87
CA PHE A 117 -0.27 6.38 2.81
C PHE A 117 -1.60 6.02 2.14
N SER A 118 -2.68 5.86 2.92
CA SER A 118 -4.02 5.56 2.40
C SER A 118 -4.48 6.58 1.37
N SER A 119 -4.29 7.87 1.66
CA SER A 119 -4.63 8.95 0.73
C SER A 119 -3.72 9.02 -0.50
N ARG A 120 -2.42 8.73 -0.36
CA ARG A 120 -1.49 8.60 -1.50
C ARG A 120 -1.92 7.45 -2.42
N GLY A 121 -2.33 6.33 -1.83
CA GLY A 121 -2.87 5.18 -2.55
C GLY A 121 -4.19 5.50 -3.24
N ALA A 122 -5.10 6.20 -2.55
CA ALA A 122 -6.37 6.62 -3.13
C ALA A 122 -6.17 7.51 -4.37
N ILE A 123 -5.23 8.48 -4.31
CA ILE A 123 -4.86 9.30 -5.47
C ILE A 123 -4.42 8.43 -6.65
N LEU A 124 -3.56 7.43 -6.43
CA LEU A 124 -3.14 6.53 -7.49
C LEU A 124 -4.29 5.69 -8.05
N GLY A 125 -5.20 5.21 -7.20
CA GLY A 125 -6.37 4.45 -7.64
C GLY A 125 -7.31 5.28 -8.51
N VAL A 126 -7.56 6.54 -8.15
CA VAL A 126 -8.34 7.49 -8.97
C VAL A 126 -7.65 7.75 -10.31
N LEU A 127 -6.34 8.03 -10.29
CA LEU A 127 -5.57 8.30 -11.52
C LEU A 127 -5.55 7.07 -12.45
N TRP A 128 -5.34 5.88 -11.90
CA TRP A 128 -5.41 4.62 -12.66
C TRP A 128 -6.78 4.42 -13.29
N SER A 129 -7.84 4.57 -12.49
CA SER A 129 -9.20 4.42 -12.96
C SER A 129 -9.56 5.42 -14.07
N ALA A 130 -9.16 6.68 -13.91
CA ALA A 130 -9.38 7.73 -14.90
C ALA A 130 -8.61 7.45 -16.21
N LEU A 131 -7.36 6.99 -16.10
CA LEU A 131 -6.54 6.62 -17.26
C LEU A 131 -7.19 5.48 -18.07
N VAL A 132 -7.61 4.41 -17.39
CA VAL A 132 -8.25 3.29 -18.08
C VAL A 132 -9.59 3.72 -18.69
N ALA A 133 -10.38 4.54 -17.99
CA ALA A 133 -11.67 5.03 -18.49
C ALA A 133 -11.50 5.85 -19.77
N TRP A 134 -10.43 6.65 -19.83
CA TRP A 134 -10.08 7.42 -21.01
C TRP A 134 -9.69 6.51 -22.19
N ILE A 135 -8.87 5.48 -21.94
CA ILE A 135 -8.44 4.51 -22.97
C ILE A 135 -9.60 3.66 -23.49
N THR A 136 -10.51 3.23 -22.62
CA THR A 136 -11.66 2.38 -22.97
C THR A 136 -12.91 3.17 -23.34
N HIS A 137 -12.82 4.51 -23.44
CA HIS A 137 -13.94 5.43 -23.70
C HIS A 137 -15.17 5.15 -22.82
N THR A 138 -14.95 4.78 -21.56
CA THR A 138 -16.03 4.37 -20.66
C THR A 138 -16.71 5.59 -20.04
N PRO A 139 -18.04 5.72 -20.12
CA PRO A 139 -18.75 6.85 -19.56
C PRO A 139 -18.64 6.86 -18.02
N MET A 140 -18.58 8.06 -17.44
CA MET A 140 -18.43 8.23 -15.99
C MET A 140 -19.53 7.52 -15.19
N SER A 141 -20.76 7.48 -15.74
CA SER A 141 -21.93 6.80 -15.15
C SER A 141 -21.77 5.27 -14.99
N SER A 142 -20.84 4.67 -15.74
CA SER A 142 -20.49 3.25 -15.65
C SER A 142 -19.13 3.03 -14.99
N ALA A 143 -18.24 4.03 -15.02
CA ALA A 143 -16.88 3.92 -14.52
C ALA A 143 -16.77 4.01 -12.98
N TRP A 144 -17.67 4.75 -12.34
CA TRP A 144 -17.57 5.09 -10.91
C TRP A 144 -17.55 3.90 -9.94
N PRO A 145 -18.26 2.76 -10.15
CA PRO A 145 -18.25 1.67 -9.17
C PRO A 145 -16.88 1.00 -9.10
N SER A 146 -16.29 0.69 -10.27
CA SER A 146 -14.94 0.13 -10.36
C SER A 146 -13.88 1.12 -9.93
N ALA A 147 -14.10 2.43 -10.15
CA ALA A 147 -13.22 3.49 -9.68
C ALA A 147 -13.14 3.54 -8.16
N LEU A 148 -14.28 3.44 -7.46
CA LEU A 148 -14.32 3.40 -6.00
C LEU A 148 -13.59 2.16 -5.47
N ILE A 149 -13.81 1.00 -6.08
CA ILE A 149 -13.14 -0.24 -5.67
C ILE A 149 -11.63 -0.14 -5.90
N ALA A 150 -11.18 0.30 -7.08
CA ALA A 150 -9.76 0.47 -7.36
C ALA A 150 -9.10 1.50 -6.43
N THR A 151 -9.80 2.58 -6.13
CA THR A 151 -9.36 3.60 -5.15
C THR A 151 -9.18 2.99 -3.77
N SER A 152 -10.15 2.22 -3.29
CA SER A 152 -10.08 1.52 -2.01
C SER A 152 -8.97 0.46 -1.97
N ILE A 153 -8.80 -0.33 -3.05
CA ILE A 153 -7.73 -1.33 -3.15
C ILE A 153 -6.35 -0.66 -3.08
N CYS A 154 -6.11 0.39 -3.88
CA CYS A 154 -4.86 1.12 -3.85
C CYS A 154 -4.61 1.79 -2.50
N ALA A 155 -5.63 2.35 -1.86
CA ALA A 155 -5.53 2.93 -0.52
C ALA A 155 -5.15 1.89 0.54
N TYR A 156 -5.76 0.70 0.48
CA TYR A 156 -5.46 -0.40 1.38
C TYR A 156 -4.03 -0.93 1.18
N LEU A 157 -3.64 -1.22 -0.06
CA LEU A 157 -2.30 -1.73 -0.37
C LEU A 157 -1.21 -0.72 -0.02
N ALA A 158 -1.46 0.57 -0.23
CA ALA A 158 -0.56 1.63 0.20
C ALA A 158 -0.29 1.61 1.72
N MET A 159 -1.28 1.28 2.54
CA MET A 159 -1.11 1.21 3.99
C MET A 159 -0.15 0.10 4.43
N ASN A 160 0.04 -0.96 3.64
CA ASN A 160 1.01 -2.02 3.97
C ASN A 160 2.45 -1.48 4.00
N PHE A 161 2.76 -0.45 3.20
CA PHE A 161 4.08 0.17 3.18
C PHE A 161 4.42 0.98 4.45
N THR A 162 3.44 1.22 5.33
CA THR A 162 3.69 1.90 6.63
C THR A 162 4.65 1.12 7.53
N GLY A 163 4.80 -0.21 7.34
CA GLY A 163 5.73 -1.06 8.09
C GLY A 163 7.16 -1.11 7.54
N CYS A 164 7.37 -0.69 6.28
CA CYS A 164 8.65 -0.80 5.59
C CYS A 164 9.27 0.56 5.24
N SER A 165 8.54 1.66 5.47
CA SER A 165 9.00 3.01 5.16
C SER A 165 9.75 3.69 6.30
N THR A 166 10.53 4.71 5.97
CA THR A 166 11.22 5.58 6.95
C THR A 166 10.37 6.76 7.40
N PHE A 167 9.12 6.88 6.93
CA PHE A 167 8.28 8.07 7.13
C PHE A 167 7.34 7.96 8.35
N THR A 168 7.13 6.75 8.88
CA THR A 168 6.06 6.44 9.81
C THR A 168 6.57 6.16 11.23
N SER A 169 5.64 6.26 12.18
CA SER A 169 5.82 5.78 13.55
C SER A 169 4.66 4.86 13.91
N GLN A 170 4.87 3.93 14.84
CA GLN A 170 3.85 2.95 15.26
C GLN A 170 2.49 3.58 15.59
N LYS A 171 2.49 4.63 16.45
CA LYS A 171 1.27 5.36 16.80
C LYS A 171 0.63 6.08 15.60
N GLY A 172 1.46 6.65 14.71
CA GLY A 172 0.95 7.32 13.50
C GLY A 172 0.24 6.33 12.57
N THR A 173 0.84 5.16 12.38
CA THR A 173 0.24 4.07 11.59
C THR A 173 -1.08 3.59 12.20
N GLU A 174 -1.15 3.40 13.52
CA GLU A 174 -2.37 2.97 14.20
C GLU A 174 -3.54 3.96 13.98
N ILE A 175 -3.25 5.27 14.11
CA ILE A 175 -4.23 6.33 13.84
C ILE A 175 -4.68 6.30 12.37
N GLU A 176 -3.73 6.17 11.44
CA GLU A 176 -4.02 6.12 10.02
C GLU A 176 -4.92 4.93 9.65
N VAL A 177 -4.62 3.74 10.18
CA VAL A 177 -5.41 2.53 9.98
C VAL A 177 -6.82 2.73 10.52
N ARG A 178 -6.94 3.22 11.77
CA ARG A 178 -8.23 3.44 12.43
C ARG A 178 -9.13 4.41 11.66
N LEU A 179 -8.54 5.48 11.13
CA LEU A 179 -9.28 6.51 10.39
C LEU A 179 -9.60 6.09 8.97
N SER A 180 -8.68 5.41 8.27
CA SER A 180 -8.80 5.11 6.84
C SER A 180 -9.64 3.86 6.55
N LEU A 181 -9.57 2.84 7.41
CA LEU A 181 -10.27 1.56 7.18
C LEU A 181 -11.78 1.71 6.95
N PRO A 182 -12.54 2.48 7.76
CA PRO A 182 -13.98 2.64 7.55
C PRO A 182 -14.31 3.20 6.16
N TRP A 183 -13.54 4.16 5.67
CA TRP A 183 -13.72 4.76 4.35
C TRP A 183 -13.38 3.78 3.23
N ILE A 184 -12.29 3.03 3.37
CA ILE A 184 -11.88 2.00 2.39
C ILE A 184 -12.98 0.95 2.24
N LEU A 185 -13.47 0.41 3.38
CA LEU A 185 -14.54 -0.59 3.39
C LEU A 185 -15.84 -0.04 2.82
N SER A 186 -16.20 1.20 3.19
CA SER A 186 -17.39 1.87 2.65
C SER A 186 -17.29 2.06 1.14
N GLY A 187 -16.12 2.42 0.61
CA GLY A 187 -15.87 2.55 -0.82
C GLY A 187 -16.01 1.23 -1.60
N ILE A 188 -15.48 0.13 -1.04
CA ILE A 188 -15.66 -1.21 -1.63
C ILE A 188 -17.14 -1.60 -1.63
N PHE A 189 -17.82 -1.44 -0.49
CA PHE A 189 -19.22 -1.81 -0.32
C PHE A 189 -20.13 -1.02 -1.25
N ALA A 190 -19.92 0.31 -1.32
CA ALA A 190 -20.64 1.19 -2.22
C ALA A 190 -20.38 0.82 -3.69
N GLY A 191 -19.12 0.55 -4.06
CA GLY A 191 -18.77 0.15 -5.43
C GLY A 191 -19.33 -1.20 -5.87
N VAL A 192 -19.68 -2.09 -4.94
CA VAL A 192 -20.30 -3.39 -5.24
C VAL A 192 -21.83 -3.34 -5.20
N LEU A 193 -22.42 -2.79 -4.15
CA LEU A 193 -23.88 -2.89 -3.94
C LEU A 193 -24.69 -1.89 -4.73
N LEU A 194 -24.27 -0.63 -4.77
CA LEU A 194 -25.03 0.41 -5.42
C LEU A 194 -25.24 0.15 -6.93
N PRO A 195 -24.27 -0.33 -7.74
CA PRO A 195 -24.56 -0.65 -9.13
C PRO A 195 -25.60 -1.78 -9.26
N VAL A 196 -25.54 -2.80 -8.41
CA VAL A 196 -26.51 -3.91 -8.41
C VAL A 196 -27.91 -3.41 -8.06
N ILE A 197 -28.04 -2.57 -7.04
CA ILE A 197 -29.32 -1.99 -6.62
C ILE A 197 -29.89 -1.10 -7.73
N LEU A 198 -29.06 -0.26 -8.35
CA LEU A 198 -29.49 0.62 -9.44
C LEU A 198 -29.97 -0.16 -10.66
N THR A 199 -29.35 -1.31 -10.97
CA THR A 199 -29.81 -2.20 -12.04
C THR A 199 -31.15 -2.87 -11.74
N ILE A 200 -31.48 -3.13 -10.47
CA ILE A 200 -32.77 -3.74 -10.10
C ILE A 200 -33.90 -2.70 -10.11
N LEU A 201 -33.58 -1.43 -9.82
CA LEU A 201 -34.56 -0.34 -9.70
C LEU A 201 -34.91 0.35 -11.03
N LEU A 202 -34.08 0.19 -12.06
CA LEU A 202 -34.22 0.81 -13.40
C LEU A 202 -34.56 -0.24 -14.45
#